data_AF-A0A5C5B8Z6-F1
#
_entry.id   AF-A0A5C5B8Z6-F1
#
_cell.length_a   1.000
_cell.length_b   1.000
_cell.length_c   1.000
_cell.angle_alpha   90.00
_cell.angle_beta   90.00
_cell.angle_gamma   90.00
#
_symmetry.space_group_name_H-M   'P 1'
#
loop_
_entity.id
_entity.type
_entity.pdbx_description
1 polymer ?
#
loop_
_entity_poly.entity_id
_entity_poly.type
_entity_poly.pdbx_seq_one_letter_code
_entity_poly.pdbx_strand_id
1 'polypeptide(L)'
;MRLQSISENEGAPSRYSYEFSDFVDLVLRGDGGTGITERTQSGSVVKYGEIDAPWAFDASGTPVQTYYLVEGNLLTQVIITDPGTTYPVIADPKLTLGKRIYWSLTRTEQRYFGTMGSVAAAAYLCGQTVGLGCAAASAAAAGIGLYLSDRGGLCPTSAPWLQVGFPYGFPAQMWPGPSLACLKTV
;
A
#
# COMPACT_ATOMS: atom_id res chain seq x y z
N MET A 1 6.06 10.58 9.16
CA MET A 1 5.57 11.94 8.84
C MET A 1 4.19 12.10 9.47
N ARG A 2 3.73 13.33 9.67
CA ARG A 2 2.47 13.65 10.35
C ARG A 2 1.64 14.57 9.45
N LEU A 3 0.34 14.33 9.35
CA LEU A 3 -0.60 15.19 8.62
C LEU A 3 -1.41 15.94 9.66
N GLN A 4 -0.77 16.93 10.32
CA GLN A 4 -1.42 17.69 11.36
C GLN A 4 -2.34 18.75 10.75
N SER A 5 -3.61 18.74 11.16
CA SER A 5 -4.59 19.78 10.89
C SER A 5 -5.18 20.27 12.21
N ILE A 6 -5.37 21.60 12.30
CA ILE A 6 -5.91 22.27 13.49
C ILE A 6 -7.12 23.09 13.05
N SER A 7 -8.27 22.81 13.65
CA SER A 7 -9.45 23.67 13.54
C SER A 7 -9.48 24.58 14.78
N GLU A 8 -9.15 25.85 14.61
CA GLU A 8 -8.96 26.77 15.74
C GLU A 8 -10.27 27.31 16.35
N ASN A 9 -11.35 27.32 15.56
CA ASN A 9 -12.65 27.87 15.96
C ASN A 9 -13.78 27.24 15.12
N GLU A 10 -15.02 27.57 15.45
CA GLU A 10 -16.23 27.08 14.77
C GLU A 10 -16.32 27.46 13.28
N GLY A 11 -15.68 28.56 12.87
CA GLY A 11 -15.59 28.96 11.47
C GLY A 11 -14.41 28.34 10.72
N ALA A 12 -13.58 27.53 11.37
CA ALA A 12 -12.43 26.90 10.73
C ALA A 12 -12.89 25.81 9.75
N PRO A 13 -12.12 25.55 8.67
CA PRO A 13 -12.44 24.49 7.73
C PRO A 13 -12.53 23.14 8.45
N SER A 14 -13.65 22.43 8.28
CA SER A 14 -13.83 21.06 8.77
C SER A 14 -13.40 19.99 7.77
N ARG A 15 -12.82 20.43 6.65
CA ARG A 15 -12.37 19.60 5.53
C ARG A 15 -10.94 19.97 5.17
N TYR A 16 -10.03 19.02 5.27
CA TYR A 16 -8.61 19.20 4.95
C TYR A 16 -8.25 18.29 3.79
N SER A 17 -7.89 18.89 2.65
CA SER A 17 -7.57 18.15 1.42
C SER A 17 -6.06 18.06 1.23
N TYR A 18 -5.59 16.87 0.87
CA TYR A 18 -4.20 16.56 0.59
C TYR A 18 -4.11 15.96 -0.81
N GLU A 19 -3.45 16.67 -1.71
CA GLU A 19 -3.26 16.25 -3.10
C GLU A 19 -2.00 15.39 -3.22
N PHE A 20 -2.15 14.23 -3.85
CA PHE A 20 -1.05 13.34 -4.20
C PHE A 20 -0.78 13.41 -5.70
N SER A 21 0.38 12.90 -6.13
CA SER A 21 0.72 12.93 -7.55
C SER A 21 -0.20 12.00 -8.36
N ASP A 22 -0.51 12.39 -9.60
CA ASP A 22 -1.44 11.66 -10.49
C ASP A 22 -1.05 10.22 -10.80
N PHE A 23 0.23 9.86 -10.60
CA PHE A 23 0.71 8.49 -10.83
C PHE A 23 0.38 7.52 -9.68
N VAL A 24 -0.17 8.00 -8.55
CA VAL A 24 -0.59 7.16 -7.43
C VAL A 24 -2.11 7.13 -7.28
N ASP A 25 -2.62 5.93 -7.05
CA ASP A 25 -3.96 5.64 -6.60
C ASP A 25 -4.02 5.64 -5.07
N LEU A 26 -5.04 6.31 -4.53
CA LEU A 26 -5.41 6.23 -3.12
C LEU A 26 -6.46 5.15 -2.91
N VAL A 27 -6.19 4.21 -2.01
CA VAL A 27 -7.09 3.07 -1.75
C VAL A 27 -7.51 3.07 -0.28
N LEU A 28 -8.81 3.28 -0.02
CA LEU A 28 -9.39 3.16 1.32
C LEU A 28 -9.30 1.71 1.82
N ARG A 29 -8.94 1.57 3.09
CA ARG A 29 -8.82 0.28 3.78
C ARG A 29 -10.00 0.07 4.73
N GLY A 30 -10.26 -1.18 5.09
CA GLY A 30 -11.35 -1.55 6.01
C GLY A 30 -11.21 -1.01 7.45
N ASP A 31 -10.03 -0.52 7.83
CA ASP A 31 -9.79 0.14 9.12
C ASP A 31 -9.98 1.66 9.08
N GLY A 32 -10.39 2.21 7.92
CA GLY A 32 -10.56 3.65 7.70
C GLY A 32 -9.28 4.37 7.28
N GLY A 33 -8.12 3.71 7.25
CA GLY A 33 -6.88 4.27 6.70
C GLY A 33 -6.84 4.27 5.17
N THR A 34 -5.79 4.86 4.60
CA THR A 34 -5.61 4.95 3.14
C THR A 34 -4.24 4.44 2.71
N GLY A 35 -4.19 3.57 1.70
CA GLY A 35 -2.95 3.15 1.04
C GLY A 35 -2.60 4.05 -0.14
N ILE A 36 -1.32 4.38 -0.31
CA ILE A 36 -0.80 5.12 -1.46
C ILE A 36 -0.11 4.10 -2.37
N THR A 37 -0.70 3.82 -3.52
CA THR A 37 -0.28 2.72 -4.39
C THR A 37 -0.22 3.13 -5.86
N GLU A 38 0.52 2.41 -6.68
CA GLU A 38 0.47 2.51 -8.14
C GLU A 38 0.27 1.10 -8.68
N ARG A 39 -0.73 0.94 -9.55
CA ARG A 39 -0.92 -0.31 -10.26
C ARG A 39 -0.24 -0.26 -11.62
N THR A 40 0.73 -1.14 -11.80
CA THR A 40 1.38 -1.38 -13.10
C THR A 40 0.43 -2.10 -14.07
N GLN A 41 0.70 -2.03 -15.37
CA GLN A 41 -0.12 -2.67 -16.41
C GLN A 41 -0.26 -4.19 -16.27
N SER A 42 0.66 -4.86 -15.58
CA SER A 42 0.58 -6.30 -15.28
C SER A 42 -0.23 -6.66 -14.04
N GLY A 43 -0.77 -5.66 -13.32
CA GLY A 43 -1.48 -5.89 -12.06
C GLY A 43 -0.55 -5.98 -10.84
N SER A 44 0.75 -5.73 -11.00
CA SER A 44 1.67 -5.53 -9.87
C SER A 44 1.40 -4.19 -9.20
N VAL A 45 1.51 -4.14 -7.88
CA VAL A 45 1.21 -2.96 -7.08
C VAL A 45 2.47 -2.46 -6.37
N VAL A 46 2.85 -1.21 -6.63
CA VAL A 46 3.89 -0.53 -5.87
C VAL A 46 3.20 0.30 -4.80
N LYS A 47 3.44 -0.01 -3.52
CA LYS A 47 2.97 0.80 -2.40
C LYS A 47 4.04 1.82 -2.04
N TYR A 48 3.70 3.10 -2.09
CA TYR A 48 4.59 4.21 -1.73
C TYR A 48 4.48 4.60 -0.25
N GLY A 49 3.34 4.30 0.36
CA GLY A 49 3.08 4.60 1.76
C GLY A 49 1.67 4.23 2.19
N GLU A 50 1.36 4.62 3.42
CA GLU A 50 0.04 4.50 4.01
C GLU A 50 -0.22 5.62 5.00
N ILE A 51 -1.49 5.95 5.15
CA ILE A 51 -2.02 6.90 6.10
C ILE A 51 -2.91 6.10 7.04
N ASP A 52 -2.63 6.22 8.33
CA ASP A 52 -3.40 5.54 9.37
C ASP A 52 -4.85 6.04 9.41
N ALA A 53 -5.72 5.26 10.06
CA ALA A 53 -7.11 5.63 10.28
C ALA A 53 -7.21 7.06 10.88
N PRO A 54 -8.17 7.86 10.41
CA PRO A 54 -8.29 9.24 10.85
C PRO A 54 -8.71 9.27 12.33
N TRP A 55 -8.11 10.19 13.07
CA TRP A 55 -8.50 10.47 14.44
C TRP A 55 -8.48 11.99 14.67
N ALA A 56 -9.37 12.45 15.54
CA ALA A 56 -9.48 13.84 15.94
C ALA A 56 -9.88 13.91 17.42
N PHE A 57 -9.34 14.89 18.14
CA PHE A 57 -9.70 15.20 19.53
C PHE A 57 -9.94 16.70 19.68
N ASP A 58 -10.92 17.06 20.49
CA ASP A 58 -11.18 18.43 20.87
C ASP A 58 -10.27 18.90 22.02
N ALA A 59 -10.36 20.17 22.42
CA ALA A 59 -9.52 20.72 23.49
C ALA A 59 -9.81 20.14 24.88
N SER A 60 -10.98 19.52 25.08
CA SER A 60 -11.33 18.79 26.30
C SER A 60 -10.77 17.36 26.32
N GLY A 61 -10.16 16.91 25.22
CA GLY A 61 -9.68 15.54 25.03
C GLY A 61 -10.79 14.57 24.60
N THR A 62 -11.95 15.08 24.19
CA THR A 62 -13.08 14.27 23.72
C THR A 62 -12.84 13.86 22.26
N PRO A 63 -13.02 12.58 21.89
CA PRO A 63 -12.86 12.12 20.52
C PRO A 63 -13.93 12.75 19.61
N VAL A 64 -13.50 13.29 18.48
CA VAL A 64 -14.35 13.90 17.46
C VAL A 64 -14.44 12.97 16.27
N GLN A 65 -15.64 12.74 15.76
CA GLN A 65 -15.86 11.86 14.62
C GLN A 65 -15.15 12.42 13.37
N THR A 66 -14.34 11.59 12.72
CA THR A 66 -13.63 11.96 11.49
C THR A 66 -13.55 10.77 10.54
N TYR A 67 -13.46 11.04 9.24
CA TYR A 67 -13.31 10.03 8.20
C TYR A 67 -12.58 10.62 6.99
N TYR A 68 -12.05 9.75 6.12
CA TYR A 68 -11.49 10.17 4.83
C TYR A 68 -12.49 10.00 3.69
N LEU A 69 -12.39 10.91 2.73
CA LEU A 69 -12.97 10.79 1.40
C LEU A 69 -11.82 10.76 0.39
N VAL A 70 -11.91 9.85 -0.59
CA VAL A 70 -10.93 9.72 -1.66
C VAL A 70 -11.62 10.02 -2.99
N GLU A 71 -11.10 11.00 -3.71
CA GLU A 71 -11.56 11.40 -5.04
C GLU A 71 -10.34 11.43 -5.98
N GLY A 72 -10.07 10.32 -6.65
CA GLY A 72 -8.86 10.17 -7.48
C GLY A 72 -7.59 10.21 -6.63
N ASN A 73 -6.75 11.23 -6.86
CA ASN A 73 -5.50 11.50 -6.13
C ASN A 73 -5.68 12.50 -4.97
N LEU A 74 -6.91 12.94 -4.69
CA LEU A 74 -7.22 13.85 -3.60
C LEU A 74 -7.74 13.08 -2.38
N LEU A 75 -7.03 13.20 -1.25
CA LEU A 75 -7.50 12.72 0.04
C LEU A 75 -8.08 13.87 0.84
N THR A 76 -9.36 13.82 1.19
CA THR A 76 -9.99 14.80 2.07
C THR A 76 -10.29 14.17 3.43
N GLN A 77 -9.68 14.69 4.49
CA GLN A 77 -10.10 14.39 5.86
C GLN A 77 -11.27 15.30 6.23
N VAL A 78 -12.40 14.69 6.62
CA VAL A 78 -13.58 15.38 7.10
C VAL A 78 -13.67 15.20 8.62
N ILE A 79 -13.83 16.30 9.34
CA ILE A 79 -14.06 16.35 10.78
C ILE A 79 -15.51 16.75 11.00
N ILE A 80 -16.26 15.96 11.76
CA ILE A 80 -17.65 16.24 12.10
C ILE A 80 -17.68 16.89 13.48
N THR A 81 -17.90 18.21 13.51
CA THR A 81 -18.07 18.97 14.74
C THR A 81 -19.55 19.17 15.06
N ASP A 82 -19.84 19.38 16.34
CA ASP A 82 -21.17 19.67 16.87
C ASP A 82 -21.12 20.90 17.82
N PRO A 83 -22.27 21.43 18.28
CA PRO A 83 -22.28 22.57 19.21
C PRO A 83 -21.61 22.31 20.57
N GLY A 84 -21.32 21.05 20.91
CA GLY A 84 -20.60 20.67 22.13
C GLY A 84 -19.09 20.57 21.95
N THR A 85 -18.59 20.69 20.72
CA THR A 85 -17.17 20.55 20.38
C THR A 85 -16.37 21.74 20.92
N THR A 86 -15.35 21.47 21.73
CA THR A 86 -14.49 22.52 22.30
C THR A 86 -13.23 22.73 21.46
N TYR A 87 -13.02 23.94 20.97
CA TYR A 87 -11.87 24.26 20.12
C TYR A 87 -10.58 24.55 20.93
N PRO A 88 -9.38 24.27 20.37
CA PRO A 88 -9.13 23.74 19.04
C PRO A 88 -9.38 22.22 18.92
N VAL A 89 -9.82 21.80 17.73
CA VAL A 89 -9.85 20.37 17.36
C VAL A 89 -8.54 20.03 16.65
N ILE A 90 -7.88 18.98 17.13
CA ILE A 90 -6.60 18.48 16.62
C ILE A 90 -6.85 17.16 15.90
N ALA A 91 -6.45 17.10 14.62
CA ALA A 91 -6.40 15.88 13.84
C ALA A 91 -4.96 15.64 13.34
N ASP A 92 -4.35 14.53 13.72
CA ASP A 92 -2.97 14.20 13.33
C ASP A 92 -2.78 12.72 12.93
N PRO A 93 -3.41 12.28 11.83
CA PRO A 93 -3.13 10.96 11.29
C PRO A 93 -1.66 10.82 10.88
N LYS A 94 -1.11 9.65 11.17
CA LYS A 94 0.27 9.31 10.85
C LYS A 94 0.39 8.91 9.38
N LEU A 95 1.33 9.54 8.68
CA LEU A 95 1.76 9.15 7.34
C LEU A 95 3.06 8.37 7.44
N THR A 96 3.01 7.13 6.99
CA THR A 96 4.17 6.25 6.85
C THR A 96 4.54 6.16 5.38
N LEU A 97 5.70 6.73 5.03
CA LEU A 97 6.26 6.59 3.69
C LEU A 97 7.23 5.41 3.67
N GLY A 98 7.17 4.62 2.60
CA GLY A 98 8.03 3.47 2.42
C GLY A 98 7.62 2.73 1.15
N LYS A 99 8.58 2.53 0.25
CA LYS A 99 8.34 1.78 -0.98
C LYS A 99 8.24 0.29 -0.64
N ARG A 100 7.14 -0.35 -0.98
CA ARG A 100 6.96 -1.81 -0.94
C ARG A 100 6.48 -2.26 -2.30
N ILE A 101 7.13 -3.26 -2.87
CA ILE A 101 6.76 -3.76 -4.19
C ILE A 101 6.03 -5.08 -4.00
N TYR A 102 4.84 -5.17 -4.60
CA TYR A 102 4.02 -6.38 -4.61
C TYR A 102 3.83 -6.85 -6.06
N TRP A 103 4.36 -8.01 -6.40
CA TRP A 103 4.06 -8.68 -7.66
C TRP A 103 2.92 -9.67 -7.47
N SER A 104 1.87 -9.59 -8.30
CA SER A 104 0.77 -10.54 -8.30
C SER A 104 0.85 -11.41 -9.53
N LEU A 105 1.32 -12.65 -9.37
CA LEU A 105 1.54 -13.58 -10.47
C LEU A 105 0.33 -14.49 -10.66
N THR A 106 -0.23 -14.48 -11.87
CA THR A 106 -1.23 -15.43 -12.37
C THR A 106 -0.69 -16.86 -12.34
N ARG A 107 -1.59 -17.84 -12.47
CA ARG A 107 -1.21 -19.25 -12.61
C ARG A 107 -0.32 -19.53 -13.83
N THR A 108 -0.50 -18.78 -14.93
CA THR A 108 0.32 -18.90 -16.13
C THR A 108 1.73 -18.39 -15.88
N GLU A 109 1.87 -17.24 -15.21
CA GLU A 109 3.17 -16.71 -14.80
C GLU A 109 3.83 -17.65 -13.79
N GLN A 110 3.13 -18.15 -12.79
CA GLN A 110 3.69 -19.13 -11.84
C GLN A 110 4.27 -20.36 -12.56
N ARG A 111 3.62 -20.87 -13.62
CA ARG A 111 4.19 -21.97 -14.46
C ARG A 111 5.47 -21.55 -15.14
N TYR A 112 5.54 -20.32 -15.64
CA TYR A 112 6.75 -19.75 -16.20
C TYR A 112 7.88 -19.75 -15.15
N PHE A 113 7.65 -19.28 -13.92
CA PHE A 113 8.65 -19.30 -12.84
C PHE A 113 9.02 -20.71 -12.35
N GLY A 114 8.09 -21.67 -12.40
CA GLY A 114 8.36 -23.06 -12.00
C GLY A 114 9.12 -23.90 -13.04
N THR A 115 9.19 -23.44 -14.30
CA THR A 115 9.84 -24.18 -15.40
C THR A 115 11.07 -23.46 -15.97
N MET A 116 11.14 -22.13 -15.85
CA MET A 116 12.26 -21.33 -16.34
C MET A 116 13.35 -21.16 -15.28
N GLY A 117 14.58 -21.01 -15.73
CA GLY A 117 15.70 -20.63 -14.85
C GLY A 117 15.49 -19.24 -14.24
N SER A 118 16.08 -19.03 -13.05
CA SER A 118 15.95 -17.80 -12.25
C SER A 118 16.29 -16.51 -13.01
N VAL A 119 17.16 -16.57 -14.02
CA VAL A 119 17.56 -15.41 -14.83
C VAL A 119 16.42 -14.89 -15.71
N ALA A 120 15.70 -15.77 -16.41
CA ALA A 120 14.59 -15.38 -17.28
C ALA A 120 13.36 -14.90 -16.48
N ALA A 121 13.16 -15.51 -15.31
CA ALA A 121 12.21 -15.09 -14.31
C ALA A 121 12.52 -13.69 -13.73
N ALA A 122 13.79 -13.40 -13.44
CA ALA A 122 14.22 -12.08 -12.99
C ALA A 122 14.03 -11.02 -14.08
N ALA A 123 14.37 -11.33 -15.33
CA ALA A 123 14.15 -10.43 -16.46
C ALA A 123 12.65 -10.10 -16.64
N TYR A 124 11.76 -11.08 -16.44
CA TYR A 124 10.32 -10.86 -16.45
C TYR A 124 9.88 -9.84 -15.38
N LEU A 125 10.21 -10.06 -14.11
CA LEU A 125 9.84 -9.12 -13.03
C LEU A 125 10.47 -7.74 -13.20
N CYS A 126 11.69 -7.70 -13.71
CA CYS A 126 12.36 -6.46 -14.07
C CYS A 126 11.60 -5.72 -15.18
N GLY A 127 11.15 -6.39 -16.23
CA GLY A 127 10.35 -5.76 -17.29
C GLY A 127 8.99 -5.21 -16.80
N GLN A 128 8.46 -5.74 -15.70
CA GLN A 128 7.21 -5.29 -15.11
C GLN A 128 7.35 -4.10 -14.15
N THR A 129 8.59 -3.66 -13.86
CA THR A 129 8.83 -2.57 -12.90
C THR A 129 9.93 -1.65 -13.40
N VAL A 130 9.77 -0.35 -13.21
CA VAL A 130 10.81 0.61 -13.60
C VAL A 130 11.81 0.86 -12.45
N GLY A 131 13.05 1.16 -12.82
CA GLY A 131 14.10 1.56 -11.88
C GLY A 131 14.40 0.50 -10.80
N LEU A 132 14.22 0.87 -9.53
CA LEU A 132 14.63 0.06 -8.38
C LEU A 132 13.86 -1.27 -8.21
N GLY A 133 12.71 -1.45 -8.89
CA GLY A 133 12.00 -2.73 -8.90
C GLY A 133 12.75 -3.85 -9.64
N CYS A 134 13.54 -3.48 -10.66
CA CYS A 134 14.38 -4.43 -11.39
C CYS A 134 15.49 -5.04 -10.52
N ALA A 135 16.05 -4.27 -9.57
CA ALA A 135 17.10 -4.78 -8.68
C ALA A 135 16.59 -5.87 -7.70
N ALA A 136 15.33 -5.78 -7.28
CA ALA A 136 14.69 -6.78 -6.40
C ALA A 136 14.24 -8.05 -7.15
N ALA A 137 14.22 -8.02 -8.49
CA ALA A 137 13.68 -9.08 -9.33
C ALA A 137 14.42 -10.42 -9.18
N SER A 138 15.74 -10.41 -9.04
CA SER A 138 16.54 -11.65 -8.94
C SER A 138 16.26 -12.44 -7.66
N ALA A 139 16.20 -11.75 -6.52
CA ALA A 139 15.86 -12.37 -5.24
C ALA A 139 14.41 -12.88 -5.23
N ALA A 140 13.51 -12.10 -5.83
CA ALA A 140 12.11 -12.49 -6.01
C ALA A 140 11.98 -13.77 -6.87
N ALA A 141 12.64 -13.80 -8.03
CA ALA A 141 12.61 -14.93 -8.95
C ALA A 141 13.10 -16.24 -8.31
N ALA A 142 14.23 -16.17 -7.59
CA ALA A 142 14.74 -17.33 -6.87
C ALA A 142 13.79 -17.78 -5.75
N GLY A 143 13.26 -16.84 -4.96
CA GLY A 143 12.30 -17.14 -3.90
C GLY A 143 11.01 -17.76 -4.43
N ILE A 144 10.46 -17.24 -5.53
CA ILE A 144 9.26 -17.77 -6.19
C ILE A 144 9.51 -19.22 -6.64
N GLY A 145 10.63 -19.48 -7.34
CA GLY A 145 10.96 -20.82 -7.82
C GLY A 145 11.08 -21.83 -6.68
N LEU A 146 11.79 -21.48 -5.60
CA LEU A 146 11.92 -22.32 -4.40
C LEU A 146 10.57 -22.57 -3.73
N TYR A 147 9.75 -21.53 -3.56
CA TYR A 147 8.44 -21.65 -2.94
C TYR A 147 7.49 -22.55 -3.73
N LEU A 148 7.44 -22.37 -5.06
CA LEU A 148 6.63 -23.22 -5.93
C LEU A 148 7.13 -24.66 -5.91
N SER A 149 8.46 -24.89 -5.89
CA SER A 149 9.03 -26.23 -5.80
C SER A 149 8.69 -26.92 -4.47
N ASP A 150 8.81 -26.22 -3.34
CA ASP A 150 8.54 -26.76 -2.00
C ASP A 150 7.06 -27.14 -1.81
N ARG A 151 6.14 -26.37 -2.42
CA ARG A 151 4.69 -26.60 -2.33
C ARG A 151 4.14 -27.57 -3.38
N GLY A 152 4.99 -28.24 -4.15
CA GLY A 152 4.56 -29.19 -5.17
C GLY A 152 3.99 -28.54 -6.45
N GLY A 153 4.31 -27.26 -6.68
CA GLY A 153 3.98 -26.54 -7.91
C GLY A 153 3.22 -25.22 -7.66
N LEU A 154 2.17 -25.03 -8.45
CA LEU A 154 1.42 -23.77 -8.53
C LEU A 154 0.53 -23.54 -7.31
N CYS A 155 0.13 -22.30 -7.09
CA CYS A 155 -0.93 -21.98 -6.15
C CYS A 155 -2.22 -22.79 -6.45
N PRO A 156 -2.98 -23.16 -5.40
CA PRO A 156 -4.21 -23.93 -5.55
C PRO A 156 -5.27 -23.13 -6.32
N THR A 157 -6.21 -23.83 -6.96
CA THR A 157 -7.30 -23.19 -7.73
C THR A 157 -8.21 -22.31 -6.89
N SER A 158 -8.31 -22.56 -5.58
CA SER A 158 -9.05 -21.73 -4.62
C SER A 158 -8.37 -20.40 -4.30
N ALA A 159 -7.07 -20.26 -4.58
CA ALA A 159 -6.28 -19.04 -4.36
C ALA A 159 -5.25 -18.89 -5.50
N PRO A 160 -5.70 -18.60 -6.74
CA PRO A 160 -4.89 -18.84 -7.94
C PRO A 160 -3.77 -17.82 -8.19
N TRP A 161 -3.66 -16.78 -7.37
CA TRP A 161 -2.69 -15.69 -7.51
C TRP A 161 -1.60 -15.80 -6.47
N LEU A 162 -0.34 -15.69 -6.88
CA LEU A 162 0.81 -15.64 -5.98
C LEU A 162 1.23 -14.18 -5.79
N GLN A 163 1.12 -13.66 -4.58
CA GLN A 163 1.64 -12.34 -4.25
C GLN A 163 3.06 -12.44 -3.68
N VAL A 164 3.97 -11.61 -4.20
CA VAL A 164 5.36 -11.49 -3.77
C VAL A 164 5.59 -10.08 -3.25
N GLY A 165 5.83 -9.94 -1.95
CA GLY A 165 6.00 -8.64 -1.30
C GLY A 165 7.42 -8.39 -0.81
N PHE A 166 7.96 -7.20 -1.05
CA PHE A 166 9.23 -6.74 -0.45
C PHE A 166 8.96 -5.68 0.62
N PRO A 167 9.18 -5.99 1.90
CA PRO A 167 9.16 -4.99 2.96
C PRO A 167 10.38 -4.08 2.81
N TYR A 168 10.15 -2.79 2.53
CA TYR A 168 11.15 -1.72 2.46
C TYR A 168 12.10 -1.79 1.23
N GLY A 169 11.82 -0.94 0.24
CA GLY A 169 12.64 -0.70 -0.95
C GLY A 169 13.77 0.31 -0.70
N PHE A 170 14.82 0.21 -1.52
CA PHE A 170 16.15 0.77 -1.28
C PHE A 170 16.27 2.32 -1.24
N PRO A 171 17.31 2.85 -0.54
CA PRO A 171 18.28 2.10 0.27
C PRO A 171 17.99 2.23 1.76
N ALA A 172 17.49 1.17 2.39
CA ALA A 172 17.76 0.88 3.80
C ALA A 172 17.39 -0.57 4.09
N GLN A 173 18.40 -1.36 4.47
CA GLN A 173 18.35 -2.77 4.87
C GLN A 173 17.87 -3.76 3.80
N MET A 174 18.82 -4.58 3.31
CA MET A 174 18.57 -5.78 2.49
C MET A 174 17.90 -6.89 3.32
N TRP A 175 16.83 -6.60 4.05
CA TRP A 175 16.13 -7.55 4.92
C TRP A 175 14.72 -6.99 5.17
N PRO A 176 13.65 -7.80 5.16
CA PRO A 176 13.56 -9.25 4.94
C PRO A 176 13.36 -9.56 3.45
N GLY A 177 13.67 -10.79 3.02
CA GLY A 177 13.41 -11.25 1.65
C GLY A 177 11.94 -11.21 1.22
N PRO A 178 11.62 -11.66 -0.01
CA PRO A 178 10.25 -11.67 -0.50
C PRO A 178 9.32 -12.49 0.41
N SER A 179 8.22 -11.89 0.86
CA SER A 179 7.11 -12.62 1.47
C SER A 179 6.22 -13.18 0.34
N LEU A 180 6.01 -14.49 0.30
CA LEU A 180 5.25 -15.19 -0.75
C LEU A 180 3.95 -15.78 -0.19
N ALA A 181 2.81 -15.46 -0.79
CA ALA A 181 1.51 -15.99 -0.38
C ALA A 181 0.51 -16.15 -1.54
N CYS A 182 -0.21 -17.28 -1.56
CA CYS A 182 -1.34 -17.46 -2.48
C CYS A 182 -2.60 -16.75 -1.94
N LEU A 183 -3.28 -15.97 -2.78
CA LEU A 183 -4.44 -15.16 -2.42
C LEU A 183 -5.69 -15.54 -3.23
N LYS A 184 -6.86 -15.42 -2.59
CA LYS A 184 -8.17 -15.55 -3.25
C LYS A 184 -8.44 -14.31 -4.11
N THR A 185 -9.22 -14.48 -5.17
CA THR A 185 -9.83 -13.34 -5.86
C THR A 185 -10.74 -12.60 -4.89
N VAL A 186 -10.52 -11.31 -4.71
CA VAL A 186 -11.44 -10.41 -3.99
C VAL A 186 -12.69 -10.19 -4.84
#